data_AF-A0A970NEC3-F1
#
_entry.id   AF-A0A970NEC3-F1
#
_cell.length_a   1.000
_cell.length_b   1.000
_cell.length_c   1.000
_cell.angle_alpha   90.00
_cell.angle_beta   90.00
_cell.angle_gamma   90.00
#
_symmetry.space_group_name_H-M   'P 1'
#
loop_
_entity.id
_entity.type
_entity.pdbx_description
1 polymer ?
#
loop_
_entity_poly.entity_id
_entity_poly.type
_entity_poly.pdbx_seq_one_letter_code
_entity_poly.pdbx_strand_id
1 'polypeptide(L)'
;MKCPRCEQNPDEQWPCPNCGFDISQSPWVVIATVNPPEDALLESLIKSFGIPVKLIKSLGSVFGLTVGPLGEVKVAVPEACAEQTQELLQAEMEQGEPL
;
A
#
# COMPACT_ATOMS: atom_id res chain seq x y z
N MET A 1 -4.98 9.16 -10.72
CA MET A 1 -5.28 7.78 -10.24
C MET A 1 -6.49 7.26 -10.99
N LYS A 2 -6.56 5.98 -11.35
CA LYS A 2 -7.82 5.40 -11.87
C LYS A 2 -8.73 5.00 -10.71
N CYS A 3 -10.04 5.14 -10.88
CA CYS A 3 -10.98 4.66 -9.89
C CYS A 3 -10.93 3.12 -9.85
N PRO A 4 -10.69 2.48 -8.70
CA PRO A 4 -10.60 1.02 -8.64
C PRO A 4 -11.96 0.34 -8.90
N ARG A 5 -13.07 1.09 -8.83
CA ARG A 5 -14.42 0.54 -9.00
C ARG A 5 -14.98 0.69 -10.42
N CYS A 6 -14.56 1.71 -11.17
CA CYS A 6 -15.09 1.97 -12.51
C CYS A 6 -14.00 2.29 -13.55
N GLU A 7 -12.73 2.16 -13.16
CA GLU A 7 -11.52 2.40 -13.96
C GLU A 7 -11.40 3.79 -14.61
N GLN A 8 -12.35 4.67 -14.36
CA GLN A 8 -12.30 6.04 -14.85
C GLN A 8 -11.34 6.88 -14.04
N ASN A 9 -10.65 7.78 -14.71
CA ASN A 9 -9.73 8.73 -14.08
C ASN A 9 -10.60 9.83 -13.44
N PRO A 10 -10.85 9.84 -12.12
CA PRO A 10 -11.37 11.03 -11.50
C PRO A 10 -10.25 12.08 -11.57
N ASP A 11 -10.58 13.32 -11.88
CA ASP A 11 -9.66 14.48 -11.86
C ASP A 11 -9.23 14.83 -10.40
N GLU A 12 -8.81 13.82 -9.65
CA GLU A 12 -8.54 13.85 -8.20
C GLU A 12 -9.73 14.25 -7.31
N GLN A 13 -10.93 14.40 -7.88
CA GLN A 13 -12.16 14.49 -7.08
C GLN A 13 -12.62 13.13 -6.57
N TRP A 14 -12.55 12.98 -5.26
CA TRP A 14 -13.18 11.91 -4.49
C TRP A 14 -14.31 12.49 -3.61
N PRO A 15 -15.48 11.85 -3.53
CA PRO A 15 -15.88 10.56 -4.14
C PRO A 15 -15.93 10.60 -5.68
N CYS A 16 -15.69 9.45 -6.32
CA CYS A 16 -15.60 9.35 -7.77
C CYS A 16 -16.92 9.86 -8.43
N PRO A 17 -16.86 10.86 -9.33
CA PRO A 17 -18.06 11.47 -9.91
C PRO A 17 -18.85 10.50 -10.82
N ASN A 18 -18.23 9.41 -11.26
CA ASN A 18 -18.85 8.45 -12.16
C ASN A 18 -19.56 7.28 -11.46
N CYS A 19 -19.03 6.76 -10.36
CA CYS A 19 -19.61 5.62 -9.65
C CYS A 19 -19.98 5.91 -8.19
N GLY A 20 -19.70 7.13 -7.70
CA GLY A 20 -19.93 7.53 -6.31
C GLY A 20 -18.98 6.86 -5.30
N PHE A 21 -17.94 6.18 -5.77
CA PHE A 21 -17.02 5.45 -4.90
C PHE A 21 -16.14 6.39 -4.09
N ASP A 22 -16.15 6.24 -2.76
CA ASP A 22 -15.31 7.00 -1.85
C ASP A 22 -14.18 6.13 -1.30
N ILE A 23 -12.96 6.37 -1.76
CA ILE A 23 -11.77 5.67 -1.29
C ILE A 23 -11.43 6.01 0.17
N SER A 24 -11.83 7.19 0.66
CA SER A 24 -11.54 7.65 2.02
C SER A 24 -12.40 6.94 3.07
N GLN A 25 -13.59 6.45 2.67
CA GLN A 25 -14.48 5.68 3.53
C GLN A 25 -14.25 4.17 3.45
N SER A 26 -13.34 3.72 2.58
CA SER A 26 -13.03 2.30 2.43
C SER A 26 -12.22 1.78 3.62
N PRO A 27 -12.50 0.56 4.11
CA PRO A 27 -11.70 -0.05 5.18
C PRO A 27 -10.26 -0.26 4.70
N TRP A 28 -9.30 -0.10 5.61
CA TRP A 28 -7.89 -0.31 5.32
C TRP A 28 -7.53 -1.77 5.63
N VAL A 29 -6.97 -2.47 4.66
CA VAL A 29 -6.55 -3.86 4.78
C VAL A 29 -5.04 -3.96 4.61
N VAL A 30 -4.41 -4.84 5.39
CA VAL A 30 -2.97 -5.10 5.30
C VAL A 30 -2.74 -6.07 4.15
N ILE A 31 -2.01 -5.63 3.12
CA ILE A 31 -1.69 -6.45 1.94
C ILE A 31 -0.33 -7.12 2.04
N ALA A 32 0.60 -6.55 2.82
CA ALA A 32 1.96 -7.06 2.94
C ALA A 32 2.55 -6.71 4.30
N THR A 33 3.48 -7.54 4.76
CA THR A 33 4.34 -7.25 5.92
C THR A 33 5.78 -7.39 5.46
N VAL A 34 6.53 -6.30 5.51
CA VAL A 34 7.91 -6.22 5.01
C VAL A 34 8.82 -5.66 6.08
N ASN A 35 10.13 -5.89 5.94
CA ASN A 35 11.13 -5.38 6.87
C ASN A 35 11.88 -4.19 6.25
N PRO A 36 12.40 -3.25 7.05
CA PRO A 36 13.26 -2.19 6.54
C PRO A 36 14.55 -2.78 5.94
N PRO A 37 15.05 -2.24 4.80
CA PRO A 37 14.61 -1.00 4.12
C PRO A 37 13.50 -1.19 3.06
N GLU A 38 13.00 -2.41 2.88
CA GLU A 38 12.04 -2.78 1.83
C GLU A 38 10.69 -2.05 1.97
N ASP A 39 10.32 -1.65 3.21
CA ASP A 39 9.11 -0.86 3.48
C ASP A 39 9.05 0.46 2.71
N ALA A 40 10.19 1.16 2.61
CA ALA A 40 10.27 2.46 1.93
C ALA A 40 10.18 2.33 0.40
N LEU A 41 10.71 1.23 -0.13
CA LEU A 41 10.61 0.86 -1.55
C LEU A 41 9.16 0.58 -1.90
N LEU A 42 8.49 -0.28 -1.12
CA LEU A 42 7.10 -0.66 -1.35
C LEU A 42 6.16 0.54 -1.23
N GLU A 43 6.37 1.40 -0.25
CA GLU A 43 5.60 2.64 -0.10
C GLU A 43 5.73 3.54 -1.32
N SER A 44 6.96 3.76 -1.80
CA SER A 44 7.21 4.64 -2.95
C SER A 44 6.61 4.08 -4.24
N LEU A 45 6.70 2.77 -4.43
CA LEU A 45 6.08 2.09 -5.55
C LEU A 45 4.56 2.29 -5.55
N ILE A 46 3.89 1.93 -4.46
CA ILE A 46 2.44 2.01 -4.35
C ILE A 46 1.97 3.48 -4.49
N LYS A 47 2.71 4.44 -3.93
CA LYS A 47 2.47 5.87 -4.13
C LYS A 47 2.65 6.30 -5.59
N SER A 48 3.62 5.75 -6.32
CA SER A 48 3.88 6.04 -7.73
C SER A 48 2.70 5.60 -8.62
N PHE A 49 2.04 4.50 -8.28
CA PHE A 49 0.78 4.08 -8.91
C PHE A 49 -0.40 5.00 -8.56
N GLY A 50 -0.19 5.95 -7.64
CA GLY A 50 -1.25 6.77 -7.10
C GLY A 50 -2.20 5.93 -6.27
N ILE A 51 -1.71 5.00 -5.46
CA ILE A 51 -2.53 4.28 -4.50
C ILE A 51 -2.19 4.79 -3.10
N PRO A 52 -3.18 5.17 -2.28
CA PRO A 52 -2.93 5.57 -0.90
C PRO A 52 -2.46 4.37 -0.09
N VAL A 53 -1.29 4.51 0.54
CA VAL A 53 -0.63 3.48 1.33
C VAL A 53 -0.32 3.99 2.73
N LYS A 54 -0.43 3.10 3.72
CA LYS A 54 -0.18 3.38 5.13
C LYS A 54 0.78 2.34 5.70
N LEU A 55 1.95 2.80 6.10
CA LEU A 55 2.93 1.97 6.82
C LEU A 55 2.61 1.97 8.32
N ILE A 56 2.33 0.79 8.85
CA ILE A 56 2.11 0.56 10.28
C ILE A 56 3.39 -0.08 10.81
N LYS A 57 4.25 0.74 11.40
CA LYS A 57 5.49 0.29 12.06
C LYS A 57 5.14 -0.12 13.49
N SER A 58 5.47 -1.35 13.89
CA SER A 58 5.44 -1.71 15.31
C SER A 58 6.55 -0.93 16.02
N LEU A 59 6.19 0.19 16.64
CA LEU A 59 7.11 0.99 17.46
C LEU A 59 7.37 0.28 18.79
N GLY A 60 8.12 -0.83 18.74
CA GLY A 60 8.64 -1.50 19.94
C GLY A 60 9.78 -0.73 20.62
N SER A 61 10.30 0.33 20.00
CA SER A 61 11.48 1.05 20.48
C SER A 61 11.36 2.56 20.29
N VAL A 62 10.32 3.15 20.91
CA VAL A 62 10.41 4.57 21.29
C VAL A 62 11.33 4.60 22.51
N PHE A 63 12.53 5.17 22.37
CA PHE A 63 13.65 5.25 23.35
C PHE A 63 14.89 4.36 23.06
N GLY A 64 15.64 4.73 22.01
CA GLY A 64 17.09 4.95 22.12
C GLY A 64 18.04 3.75 22.18
N LEU A 65 17.57 2.52 22.39
CA LEU A 65 18.43 1.34 22.44
C LEU A 65 17.71 0.18 21.75
N THR A 66 18.48 -0.62 21.00
CA THR A 66 18.10 -1.88 20.33
C THR A 66 17.86 -1.75 18.83
N VAL A 67 18.97 -1.73 18.08
CA VAL A 67 19.05 -2.34 16.74
C VAL A 67 18.88 -3.84 16.96
N GLY A 68 17.67 -4.34 16.79
CA GLY A 68 17.32 -5.76 16.93
C GLY A 68 16.16 -6.11 15.99
N PRO A 69 15.94 -7.40 15.66
CA PRO A 69 15.22 -7.86 14.46
C PRO A 69 13.68 -7.72 14.51
N LEU A 70 13.14 -6.80 15.31
CA LEU A 70 11.70 -6.54 15.45
C LEU A 70 11.24 -5.39 14.52
N GLY A 71 11.59 -5.50 13.24
CA GLY A 71 11.44 -4.47 12.23
C GLY A 71 10.21 -4.62 11.32
N GLU A 72 9.24 -5.46 11.66
CA GLU A 72 8.12 -5.74 10.74
C GLU A 72 7.25 -4.49 10.56
N VAL A 73 7.16 -4.04 9.31
CA VAL A 73 6.31 -2.94 8.85
C VAL A 73 5.15 -3.54 8.08
N LYS A 74 3.93 -3.28 8.54
CA LYS A 74 2.72 -3.70 7.86
C LYS A 74 2.30 -2.64 6.87
N VAL A 75 2.10 -3.01 5.62
CA VAL A 75 1.65 -2.14 4.54
C VAL A 75 0.16 -2.32 4.35
N ALA A 76 -0.59 -1.26 4.66
CA ALA A 76 -2.04 -1.23 4.53
C ALA A 76 -2.46 -0.30 3.39
N VAL A 77 -3.46 -0.72 2.63
CA VAL A 77 -4.10 0.05 1.56
C VAL A 77 -5.61 -0.04 1.73
N PRO A 78 -6.41 0.88 1.16
CA PRO A 78 -7.85 0.74 1.16
C PRO A 78 -8.24 -0.55 0.42
N GLU A 79 -9.21 -1.28 0.95
CA GLU A 79 -9.74 -2.53 0.37
C GLU A 79 -10.11 -2.35 -1.10
N ALA A 80 -10.64 -1.17 -1.44
CA ALA A 80 -10.89 -0.72 -2.80
C ALA A 80 -9.74 -0.97 -3.78
N CYS A 81 -8.52 -0.65 -3.35
CA CYS A 81 -7.30 -0.75 -4.13
C CYS A 81 -6.48 -1.98 -3.75
N ALA A 82 -6.92 -2.78 -2.78
CA ALA A 82 -6.15 -3.90 -2.27
C ALA A 82 -5.91 -4.95 -3.34
N GLU A 83 -6.95 -5.30 -4.12
CA GLU A 83 -6.84 -6.25 -5.22
C GLU A 83 -5.81 -5.79 -6.26
N GLN A 84 -5.99 -4.58 -6.80
CA GLN A 84 -5.04 -3.98 -7.75
C GLN A 84 -3.62 -3.88 -7.19
N THR A 85 -3.47 -3.47 -5.92
CA THR A 85 -2.14 -3.35 -5.31
C THR A 85 -1.50 -4.72 -5.13
N GLN A 86 -2.27 -5.73 -4.76
CA GLN A 86 -1.78 -7.10 -4.58
C GLN A 86 -1.31 -7.69 -5.92
N GLU A 87 -2.05 -7.45 -7.01
CA GLU A 87 -1.63 -7.85 -8.36
C GLU A 87 -0.33 -7.16 -8.79
N LEU A 88 -0.20 -5.86 -8.52
CA LEU A 88 1.03 -5.10 -8.81
C LEU A 88 2.22 -5.59 -7.96
N LEU A 89 1.99 -5.85 -6.67
CA LEU A 89 3.02 -6.38 -5.77
C LEU A 89 3.49 -7.75 -6.26
N GLN A 90 2.54 -8.63 -6.58
CA GLN A 90 2.85 -9.98 -7.03
C GLN A 90 3.64 -9.95 -8.34
N ALA A 91 3.24 -9.10 -9.29
CA ALA A 91 3.97 -8.90 -10.54
C ALA A 91 5.41 -8.39 -10.30
N GLU A 92 5.64 -7.52 -9.32
CA GLU A 92 6.99 -7.08 -8.97
C GLU A 92 7.81 -8.14 -8.21
N MET A 93 7.17 -8.92 -7.34
CA MET A 93 7.81 -10.01 -6.59
C MET A 93 8.22 -11.17 -7.52
N GLU A 94 7.43 -11.49 -8.54
CA GLU A 94 7.75 -12.52 -9.54
C GLU A 94 8.94 -12.13 -10.45
N GLN A 95 9.33 -10.86 -10.52
CA GLN A 95 10.58 -10.44 -11.19
C GLN A 95 11.84 -10.68 -10.33
N GLY A 96 11.68 -11.25 -9.12
CA GLY A 96 12.74 -11.48 -8.14
C GLY A 96 13.20 -12.94 -7.97
N GLU A 97 12.71 -13.90 -8.75
CA GLU A 97 13.18 -15.29 -8.72
C GLU A 97 14.08 -15.61 -9.93
N PRO A 98 15.42 -15.58 -9.77
CA PRO A 98 16.29 -16.33 -10.67
C PRO A 98 16.24 -17.81 -10.26
N LEU A 99 15.76 -18.67 -11.16
CA LEU A 99 16.15 -20.07 -11.21
C LEU A 99 17.34 -20.24 -12.16
#